data_AF-A0A9D5J1R0-F1
#
_entry.id   AF-A0A9D5J1R0-F1
#
_cell.length_a   1.000
_cell.length_b   1.000
_cell.length_c   1.000
_cell.angle_alpha   90.00
_cell.angle_beta   90.00
_cell.angle_gamma   90.00
#
_symmetry.space_group_name_H-M   'P 1'
#
loop_
_entity.id
_entity.type
_entity.pdbx_description
1 polymer ?
#
loop_
_entity_poly.entity_id
_entity_poly.type
_entity_poly.pdbx_seq_one_letter_code
_entity_poly.pdbx_strand_id
1 'polypeptide(L)'
;GEWMSVAPATNTVDMEAIDGILFLASNMRALRIETDNPKNLAAYGLDRSGTVLTLGLSGAEGIQKTLITGFKSRTDGVFATVQGQDIVFVLDNAILAQATRDLNRPPVTTANAKQPGAGASDGK
;
A
#
# COMPACT_ATOMS: atom_id res chain seq x y z
N GLY A 1 18.34 -4.45 -8.12
CA GLY A 1 18.82 -4.23 -6.75
C GLY A 1 17.96 -5.04 -5.80
N GLU A 2 18.46 -5.35 -4.62
CA GLU A 2 17.66 -6.04 -3.59
C GLU A 2 16.97 -5.01 -2.69
N TRP A 3 15.67 -5.20 -2.44
CA TRP A 3 14.93 -4.37 -1.50
C TRP A 3 15.12 -4.92 -0.09
N MET A 4 15.37 -4.02 0.86
CA MET A 4 15.52 -4.35 2.28
C MET A 4 14.64 -3.43 3.11
N SER A 5 14.02 -3.96 4.16
CA SER A 5 13.36 -3.12 5.15
C SER A 5 14.40 -2.39 5.98
N VAL A 6 14.14 -1.13 6.29
CA VAL A 6 14.94 -0.34 7.23
C VAL A 6 14.24 -0.32 8.59
N ALA A 7 14.98 0.00 9.66
CA ALA A 7 14.45 0.07 11.02
C ALA A 7 13.10 0.81 11.11
N PRO A 8 12.16 0.37 11.97
CA PRO A 8 12.35 -0.59 13.08
C PRO A 8 12.17 -2.07 12.71
N ALA A 9 11.74 -2.40 11.49
CA ALA A 9 11.51 -3.77 11.07
C ALA A 9 12.69 -4.29 10.22
N THR A 10 13.26 -5.44 10.58
CA THR A 10 14.22 -6.20 9.75
C THR A 10 13.55 -7.48 9.24
N ASN A 11 12.37 -7.31 8.62
CA ASN A 11 11.59 -8.41 8.07
C ASN A 11 12.01 -8.70 6.63
N THR A 12 11.74 -9.91 6.16
CA THR A 12 11.90 -10.23 4.74
C THR A 12 10.89 -9.43 3.93
N VAL A 13 11.37 -8.66 2.96
CA VAL A 13 10.51 -7.89 2.04
C VAL A 13 9.74 -8.85 1.13
N ASP A 14 8.45 -8.60 0.97
CA ASP A 14 7.64 -9.23 -0.07
C ASP A 14 7.86 -8.50 -1.40
N MET A 15 8.74 -9.06 -2.23
CA MET A 15 9.06 -8.51 -3.54
C MET A 15 7.84 -8.42 -4.47
N GLU A 16 6.87 -9.33 -4.34
CA GLU A 16 5.63 -9.27 -5.14
C GLU A 16 4.78 -8.07 -4.73
N ALA A 17 4.70 -7.78 -3.42
CA ALA A 17 4.02 -6.59 -2.92
C ALA A 17 4.72 -5.29 -3.36
N ILE A 18 6.06 -5.27 -3.38
CA ILE A 18 6.85 -4.14 -3.89
C ILE A 18 6.60 -3.91 -5.39
N ASP A 19 6.70 -4.95 -6.20
CA ASP A 19 6.45 -4.83 -7.65
C ASP A 19 5.01 -4.38 -7.92
N GLY A 20 4.05 -4.90 -7.14
CA GLY A 20 2.64 -4.50 -7.19
C GLY A 20 2.42 -3.01 -6.91
N ILE A 21 3.00 -2.48 -5.82
CA ILE A 21 2.82 -1.06 -5.47
C ILE A 21 3.53 -0.13 -6.47
N LEU A 22 4.70 -0.52 -6.99
CA LEU A 22 5.42 0.24 -8.02
C LEU A 22 4.66 0.26 -9.35
N PHE A 23 4.13 -0.89 -9.78
CA PHE A 23 3.30 -0.98 -10.97
C PHE A 23 2.04 -0.13 -10.83
N LEU A 24 1.38 -0.20 -9.67
CA LEU A 24 0.21 0.61 -9.34
C LEU A 24 0.54 2.11 -9.35
N ALA A 25 1.64 2.52 -8.71
CA ALA A 25 2.07 3.91 -8.70
C ALA A 25 2.33 4.46 -10.11
N SER A 26 2.95 3.66 -10.99
CA SER A 26 3.23 4.05 -12.37
C SER A 26 1.99 4.19 -13.26
N ASN A 27 0.91 3.45 -12.93
CA ASN A 27 -0.33 3.42 -13.72
C ASN A 27 -1.50 4.14 -13.03
N MET A 28 -1.28 4.74 -11.87
CA MET A 28 -2.34 5.34 -11.07
C MET A 28 -3.09 6.43 -11.86
N ARG A 29 -4.42 6.41 -11.77
CA ARG A 29 -5.32 7.41 -12.35
C ARG A 29 -6.41 7.75 -11.35
N ALA A 30 -6.77 9.03 -11.31
CA ALA A 30 -7.97 9.45 -10.61
C ALA A 30 -9.21 8.89 -11.32
N LEU A 31 -10.18 8.41 -10.56
CA LEU A 31 -11.51 8.09 -11.09
C LEU A 31 -12.20 9.36 -11.62
N ARG A 32 -12.01 10.46 -10.89
CA ARG A 32 -12.54 11.79 -11.22
C ARG A 32 -11.86 12.84 -10.35
N ILE A 33 -11.96 14.09 -10.81
CA ILE A 33 -11.65 15.26 -10.00
C ILE A 33 -12.89 15.62 -9.19
N GLU A 34 -12.71 15.86 -7.89
CA GLU A 34 -13.78 16.39 -7.01
C GLU A 34 -13.76 17.92 -7.04
N THR A 35 -12.58 18.53 -6.92
CA THR A 35 -12.38 19.98 -7.02
C THR A 35 -10.92 20.31 -7.31
N ASP A 36 -10.67 21.36 -8.09
CA ASP A 36 -9.36 21.89 -8.48
C ASP A 36 -9.00 23.20 -7.74
N ASN A 37 -9.76 23.56 -6.71
CA ASN A 37 -9.44 24.64 -5.77
C ASN A 37 -10.19 24.45 -4.43
N PRO A 38 -9.79 23.45 -3.62
CA PRO A 38 -10.49 23.14 -2.38
C PRO A 38 -10.33 24.28 -1.36
N LYS A 39 -11.44 24.88 -0.94
CA LYS A 39 -11.43 25.90 0.13
C LYS A 39 -10.97 25.36 1.49
N ASN A 40 -11.15 24.06 1.71
CA ASN A 40 -10.80 23.39 2.95
C ASN A 40 -10.50 21.90 2.72
N LEU A 41 -9.23 21.50 2.84
CA LEU A 41 -8.80 20.11 2.70
C LEU A 41 -9.29 19.20 3.85
N ALA A 42 -9.54 19.75 5.04
CA ALA A 42 -10.03 19.00 6.19
C ALA A 42 -11.44 18.43 5.97
N ALA A 43 -12.26 19.08 5.14
CA ALA A 43 -13.58 18.58 4.75
C ALA A 43 -13.51 17.22 4.02
N TYR A 44 -12.34 16.92 3.42
CA TYR A 44 -12.05 15.67 2.73
C TYR A 44 -11.17 14.73 3.55
N GLY A 45 -10.77 15.11 4.78
CA GLY A 45 -9.86 14.34 5.64
C GLY A 45 -8.39 14.39 5.22
N LEU A 46 -8.02 15.32 4.34
CA LEU A 46 -6.70 15.40 3.71
C LEU A 46 -5.68 16.23 4.50
N ASP A 47 -6.05 16.78 5.65
CA ASP A 47 -5.20 17.64 6.47
C ASP A 47 -4.35 16.89 7.50
N ARG A 48 -4.67 15.63 7.85
CA ARG A 48 -3.83 14.81 8.75
C ARG A 48 -4.18 13.32 8.95
N SER A 49 -5.12 12.72 8.22
CA SER A 49 -5.80 11.49 8.73
C SER A 49 -5.76 10.20 7.91
N GLY A 50 -5.22 10.18 6.69
CA GLY A 50 -5.25 8.98 5.84
C GLY A 50 -3.92 8.29 5.60
N THR A 51 -3.97 7.32 4.69
CA THR A 51 -2.79 6.62 4.17
C THR A 51 -1.93 7.61 3.38
N VAL A 52 -0.62 7.54 3.60
CA VAL A 52 0.37 8.34 2.89
C VAL A 52 1.27 7.41 2.09
N LEU A 53 1.41 7.69 0.79
CA LEU A 53 2.38 7.03 -0.07
C LEU A 53 3.39 8.07 -0.55
N THR A 54 4.63 7.92 -0.12
CA THR A 54 5.74 8.81 -0.52
C THR A 54 6.67 8.07 -1.48
N LEU A 55 6.85 8.63 -2.66
CA LEU A 55 7.79 8.15 -3.68
C LEU A 55 8.94 9.15 -3.77
N GLY A 56 10.13 8.71 -3.38
CA GLY A 56 11.36 9.49 -3.47
C GLY A 56 12.29 8.90 -4.53
N LEU A 57 12.72 9.73 -5.48
CA LEU A 57 13.82 9.40 -6.38
C LEU A 57 15.09 10.06 -5.84
N SER A 58 16.15 9.27 -5.65
CA SER A 58 17.47 9.77 -5.26
C SER A 58 18.28 10.19 -6.49
N GLY A 59 19.14 11.19 -6.36
CA GLY A 59 20.04 11.65 -7.41
C GLY A 59 20.16 13.18 -7.43
N ALA A 60 20.92 13.70 -8.40
CA ALA A 60 21.14 15.15 -8.55
C ALA A 60 19.82 15.94 -8.76
N GLU A 61 18.80 15.29 -9.31
CA GLU A 61 17.45 15.84 -9.51
C GLU A 61 16.43 15.10 -8.63
N GLY A 62 16.78 14.78 -7.37
CA GLY A 62 15.88 14.03 -6.50
C GLY A 62 14.52 14.69 -6.37
N ILE A 63 13.45 13.96 -6.68
CA ILE A 63 12.06 14.41 -6.56
C ILE A 63 11.36 13.53 -5.52
N GLN A 64 10.61 14.18 -4.63
CA GLN A 64 9.69 13.50 -3.74
C GLN A 64 8.25 13.86 -4.13
N LYS A 65 7.39 12.85 -4.23
CA LYS A 65 5.94 13.02 -4.38
C LYS A 65 5.24 12.27 -3.26
N THR A 66 4.31 12.95 -2.60
CA THR A 66 3.53 12.39 -1.50
C THR A 66 2.07 12.40 -1.90
N LEU A 67 1.47 11.22 -2.02
CA LEU A 67 0.03 11.04 -2.16
C LEU A 67 -0.57 10.90 -0.77
N ILE A 68 -1.62 11.67 -0.48
CA ILE A 68 -2.35 11.65 0.77
C ILE A 68 -3.78 11.24 0.46
N THR A 69 -4.31 10.25 1.17
CA THR A 69 -5.72 9.88 1.10
C THR A 69 -6.49 10.44 2.29
N GLY A 70 -7.81 10.50 2.16
CA GLY A 70 -8.71 11.05 3.18
C GLY A 70 -9.95 10.19 3.36
N PHE A 71 -11.07 10.84 3.64
CA PHE A 71 -12.35 10.16 3.88
C PHE A 71 -12.83 9.38 2.65
N LYS A 72 -13.71 8.41 2.90
CA LYS A 72 -14.43 7.71 1.83
C LYS A 72 -15.23 8.71 1.00
N SER A 73 -15.13 8.56 -0.31
CA SER A 73 -15.96 9.26 -1.28
C SER A 73 -17.00 8.28 -1.82
N ARG A 74 -18.27 8.51 -1.48
CA ARG A 74 -19.40 7.66 -1.89
C ARG A 74 -19.11 6.18 -1.61
N THR A 75 -19.33 5.30 -2.59
CA THR A 75 -19.11 3.85 -2.50
C THR A 75 -17.87 3.37 -3.27
N ASP A 76 -17.32 4.19 -4.15
CA ASP A 76 -16.34 3.80 -5.17
C ASP A 76 -14.89 4.17 -4.82
N GLY A 77 -14.65 5.03 -3.82
CA GLY A 77 -13.28 5.41 -3.53
C GLY A 77 -13.06 6.21 -2.25
N VAL A 78 -11.87 6.83 -2.21
CA VAL A 78 -11.45 7.79 -1.18
C VAL A 78 -11.02 9.09 -1.82
N PHE A 79 -11.23 10.20 -1.11
CA PHE A 79 -10.60 11.45 -1.50
C PHE A 79 -9.09 11.34 -1.39
N ALA A 80 -8.38 12.01 -2.30
CA ALA A 80 -6.94 12.05 -2.33
C ALA A 80 -6.43 13.36 -2.89
N THR A 81 -5.18 13.69 -2.55
CA THR A 81 -4.43 14.81 -3.09
C THR A 81 -2.95 14.46 -3.18
N VAL A 82 -2.22 15.18 -4.03
CA VAL A 82 -0.75 15.17 -4.00
C VAL A 82 -0.32 16.36 -3.17
N GLN A 83 0.53 16.13 -2.17
CA GLN A 83 1.03 17.17 -1.28
C GLN A 83 1.59 18.36 -2.07
N GLY A 84 1.09 19.56 -1.75
CA GLY A 84 1.46 20.81 -2.43
C GLY A 84 0.69 21.09 -3.72
N GLN A 85 -0.36 20.33 -4.04
CA GLN A 85 -1.30 20.63 -5.12
C GLN A 85 -2.67 21.00 -4.58
N ASP A 86 -3.29 22.01 -5.17
CA ASP A 86 -4.65 22.46 -4.82
C ASP A 86 -5.71 21.68 -5.58
N ILE A 87 -5.64 20.35 -5.52
CA ILE A 87 -6.60 19.47 -6.19
C ILE A 87 -7.03 18.34 -5.26
N VAL A 88 -8.32 18.05 -5.28
CA VAL A 88 -8.92 16.87 -4.65
C VAL A 88 -9.49 16.00 -5.75
N PHE A 89 -9.07 14.76 -5.77
CA PHE A 89 -9.58 13.75 -6.69
C PHE A 89 -9.96 12.50 -5.91
N VAL A 90 -10.59 11.56 -6.60
CA VAL A 90 -10.98 10.28 -6.00
C VAL A 90 -10.17 9.14 -6.57
N LEU A 91 -9.63 8.34 -5.66
CA LEU A 91 -8.94 7.09 -5.97
C LEU A 91 -9.86 5.91 -5.68
N ASP A 92 -9.81 4.94 -6.59
CA ASP A 92 -10.55 3.69 -6.47
C ASP A 92 -10.14 2.93 -5.20
N ASN A 93 -11.12 2.30 -4.53
CA ASN A 93 -10.86 1.48 -3.35
C ASN A 93 -9.90 0.31 -3.61
N ALA A 94 -9.88 -0.25 -4.83
CA ALA A 94 -8.93 -1.28 -5.23
C ALA A 94 -7.49 -0.76 -5.27
N ILE A 95 -7.29 0.50 -5.69
CA ILE A 95 -5.97 1.14 -5.68
C ILE A 95 -5.52 1.33 -4.23
N LEU A 96 -6.40 1.82 -3.36
CA LEU A 96 -6.09 1.98 -1.94
C LEU A 96 -5.73 0.65 -1.28
N ALA A 97 -6.54 -0.39 -1.50
CA ALA A 97 -6.33 -1.71 -0.90
C ALA A 97 -4.94 -2.27 -1.25
N GLN A 98 -4.52 -2.13 -2.51
CA GLN A 98 -3.19 -2.55 -2.95
C GLN A 98 -2.07 -1.68 -2.39
N ALA A 99 -2.26 -0.35 -2.31
CA ALA A 99 -1.27 0.56 -1.72
C ALA A 99 -1.04 0.33 -0.22
N THR A 100 -2.02 -0.26 0.48
CA THR A 100 -1.94 -0.60 1.91
C THR A 100 -1.54 -2.05 2.19
N ARG A 101 -1.20 -2.82 1.16
CA ARG A 101 -0.73 -4.21 1.34
C ARG A 101 0.55 -4.21 2.20
N ASP A 102 0.68 -5.21 3.07
CA ASP A 102 1.92 -5.40 3.82
C ASP A 102 3.08 -5.66 2.84
N LEU A 103 4.14 -4.87 2.98
CA LEU A 103 5.35 -4.99 2.17
C LEU A 103 6.33 -6.01 2.76
N ASN A 104 6.02 -6.56 3.94
CA ASN A 104 6.76 -7.65 4.55
C ASN A 104 6.10 -8.99 4.22
N ARG A 105 6.92 -10.01 4.02
CA ARG A 105 6.41 -11.36 3.84
C ARG A 105 5.77 -11.84 5.16
N PRO A 106 4.54 -12.39 5.11
CA PRO A 106 3.95 -12.98 6.30
C PRO A 106 4.79 -14.18 6.79
N PRO A 107 4.83 -14.45 8.11
CA PRO A 107 5.50 -15.63 8.62
C PRO A 107 4.92 -16.89 7.98
N VAL A 108 5.77 -17.75 7.40
CA VAL A 108 5.34 -19.06 6.89
C VAL A 108 4.90 -19.89 8.09
N THR A 109 3.59 -19.95 8.32
CA THR A 109 3.03 -20.83 9.35
C THR A 109 2.96 -22.22 8.76
N THR A 110 3.92 -23.07 9.12
CA THR A 110 3.87 -24.50 8.78
C THR A 110 2.83 -25.20 9.65
N ALA A 111 1.55 -24.98 9.39
CA ALA A 111 0.49 -25.79 9.96
C ALA A 111 0.31 -27.06 9.11
N ASN A 112 0.46 -28.22 9.76
CA ASN A 112 0.25 -29.60 9.28
C ASN A 112 1.42 -30.32 8.60
N ALA A 113 2.44 -30.67 9.37
CA ALA A 113 3.07 -31.98 9.23
C ALA A 113 2.20 -33.03 9.93
N LYS A 114 1.13 -33.49 9.27
CA LYS A 114 0.45 -34.73 9.68
C LYS A 114 1.39 -35.88 9.31
N GLN A 115 2.10 -36.40 10.32
CA GLN A 115 2.97 -37.56 10.21
C GLN A 115 2.16 -38.76 9.64
N PRO A 116 2.62 -39.43 8.57
CA PRO A 116 1.98 -40.64 8.07
C PRO A 116 2.13 -41.75 9.12
N GLY A 117 1.06 -42.52 9.31
CA GLY A 117 0.94 -43.54 10.35
C GLY A 117 2.07 -44.57 10.34
N ALA A 118 2.62 -44.86 11.52
CA ALA A 118 3.28 -46.12 11.78
C ALA A 118 2.18 -47.15 12.05
N GLY A 119 1.92 -47.97 11.02
CA GLY A 119 1.06 -49.14 11.12
C GLY A 119 1.57 -50.13 12.16
N ALA A 120 0.61 -50.86 12.72
CA ALA A 120 0.82 -52.01 13.56
C ALA A 120 1.79 -53.02 12.92
N SER A 121 2.63 -53.63 13.76
CA SER A 121 3.15 -54.98 13.52
C SER A 121 3.07 -55.74 14.84
N ASP A 122 2.07 -56.62 14.92
CA ASP A 122 2.14 -57.84 15.72
C ASP A 122 3.37 -58.67 15.30
N GLY A 123 3.97 -59.42 16.23
CA GLY A 123 4.91 -60.47 15.84
C GLY A 123 5.86 -61.01 16.91
N LYS A 124 5.31 -61.84 17.80
CA LYS A 124 5.95 -62.89 18.62
C LYS A 124 6.87 -62.51 19.79
#